data_AF-A0A7J6Q6V6-F1
#
_entry.id   AF-A0A7J6Q6V6-F1
#
_cell.length_a   1.000
_cell.length_b   1.000
_cell.length_c   1.000
_cell.angle_alpha   90.00
_cell.angle_beta   90.00
_cell.angle_gamma   90.00
#
_symmetry.space_group_name_H-M   'P 1'
#
loop_
_entity.id
_entity.type
_entity.pdbx_description
1 polymer ?
#
loop_
_entity_poly.entity_id
_entity_poly.type
_entity_poly.pdbx_seq_one_letter_code
_entity_poly.pdbx_strand_id
1 'polypeptide(L)'
;KSCLVMDEVDGMSGGDRGGGAALIQLIKKTKMPVMCICNDRMSTKVRSLANSCYDIRFTKPNGAQCGQRVAAIAKAEGVHVDTDAMAMLAEQLGGDMRQIINNLEMLSMAAESGKAATVSIGTRGGGKD
;
A
#
# COMPACT_ATOMS: atom_id res chain seq x y z
N LYS A 1 -17.35 -14.09 16.41
CA LYS A 1 -16.71 -13.02 17.21
C LYS A 1 -16.56 -11.80 16.31
N SER A 2 -16.84 -10.59 16.80
CA SER A 2 -16.80 -9.36 16.00
C SER A 2 -15.50 -8.60 16.22
N CYS A 3 -15.05 -7.79 15.25
CA CYS A 3 -13.91 -6.87 15.37
C CYS A 3 -14.26 -5.51 14.77
N LEU A 4 -13.58 -4.46 15.24
CA LEU A 4 -13.68 -3.10 14.71
C LEU A 4 -12.41 -2.78 13.93
N VAL A 5 -12.55 -2.37 12.67
CA VAL A 5 -11.44 -1.90 11.83
C VAL A 5 -11.62 -0.40 11.62
N MET A 6 -10.59 0.36 11.99
CA MET A 6 -10.53 1.80 11.82
C MET A 6 -9.38 2.11 10.85
N ASP A 7 -9.70 2.48 9.62
CA ASP A 7 -8.72 2.86 8.61
C ASP A 7 -8.43 4.37 8.63
N GLU A 8 -7.30 4.78 8.07
CA GLU A 8 -6.86 6.18 7.94
C GLU A 8 -6.87 6.97 9.26
N VAL A 9 -6.46 6.34 10.38
CA VAL A 9 -6.52 7.00 11.70
C VAL A 9 -5.54 8.19 11.84
N ASP A 10 -4.58 8.32 10.93
CA ASP A 10 -3.73 9.51 10.75
C ASP A 10 -4.47 10.68 10.06
N GLY A 11 -5.53 10.37 9.30
CA GLY A 11 -6.35 11.33 8.55
C GLY A 11 -7.45 12.02 9.35
N MET A 12 -7.72 11.62 10.61
CA MET A 12 -8.74 12.25 11.47
C MET A 12 -8.49 13.76 11.60
N SER A 13 -9.19 14.62 10.86
CA SER A 13 -8.79 16.03 10.62
C SER A 13 -9.62 17.02 11.46
N GLY A 14 -9.68 18.30 11.06
CA GLY A 14 -10.26 19.41 11.86
C GLY A 14 -11.74 19.25 12.24
N GLY A 15 -12.49 18.39 11.54
CA GLY A 15 -13.85 18.00 11.91
C GLY A 15 -13.93 17.03 13.09
N ASP A 16 -12.85 16.30 13.38
CA ASP A 16 -12.81 15.22 14.38
C ASP A 16 -12.10 15.65 15.66
N ARG A 17 -12.35 16.88 16.13
CA ARG A 17 -11.80 17.36 17.40
C ARG A 17 -12.20 16.41 18.54
N GLY A 18 -11.22 15.65 19.05
CA GLY A 18 -11.41 14.66 20.12
C GLY A 18 -11.57 13.21 19.63
N GLY A 19 -11.66 12.95 18.33
CA GLY A 19 -11.84 11.60 17.78
C GLY A 19 -10.75 10.61 18.21
N GLY A 20 -9.48 11.02 18.13
CA GLY A 20 -8.36 10.19 18.61
C GLY A 20 -8.40 9.90 20.11
N ALA A 21 -8.81 10.87 20.94
CA ALA A 21 -8.93 10.67 22.38
C ALA A 21 -10.08 9.72 22.71
N ALA A 22 -11.22 9.85 22.03
CA ALA A 22 -12.36 8.94 22.16
C ALA A 22 -11.99 7.52 21.71
N LEU A 23 -11.25 7.38 20.61
CA LEU A 23 -10.77 6.09 20.12
C LEU A 23 -9.83 5.41 21.13
N ILE A 24 -8.91 6.15 21.75
CA ILE A 24 -8.04 5.63 22.82
C ILE A 24 -8.88 5.15 24.01
N GLN A 25 -9.90 5.92 24.42
CA GLN A 25 -10.80 5.50 25.51
C GLN A 25 -11.60 4.25 25.14
N LEU A 26 -12.04 4.14 23.90
CA LEU A 26 -12.74 2.96 23.39
C LEU A 26 -11.84 1.73 23.45
N ILE A 27 -10.59 1.82 22.95
CA ILE A 27 -9.61 0.74 22.97
C ILE A 27 -9.35 0.24 24.40
N LYS A 28 -9.27 1.16 25.37
CA LYS A 28 -9.02 0.80 26.78
C LYS A 28 -10.20 0.11 27.48
N LYS A 29 -11.44 0.30 27.00
CA LYS A 29 -12.66 -0.19 27.67
C LYS A 29 -13.32 -1.37 26.93
N THR A 30 -13.11 -1.47 25.63
CA THR A 30 -13.78 -2.44 24.79
C THR A 30 -13.28 -3.87 25.03
N LYS A 31 -14.19 -4.84 24.90
CA LYS A 31 -13.85 -6.28 24.83
C LYS A 31 -13.76 -6.78 23.38
N MET A 32 -14.03 -5.91 22.41
CA MET A 32 -13.95 -6.20 20.98
C MET A 32 -12.55 -5.87 20.47
N PRO A 33 -11.89 -6.74 19.68
CA PRO A 33 -10.63 -6.41 19.04
C PRO A 33 -10.78 -5.18 18.13
N VAL A 34 -9.83 -4.25 18.24
CA VAL A 34 -9.77 -3.04 17.41
C VAL A 34 -8.48 -3.07 16.59
N MET A 35 -8.59 -2.95 15.27
CA MET A 35 -7.46 -2.85 14.35
C MET A 35 -7.44 -1.43 13.78
N CYS A 36 -6.40 -0.67 14.10
CA CYS A 36 -6.19 0.67 13.58
C CYS A 36 -5.15 0.63 12.46
N ILE A 37 -5.49 1.15 11.29
CA ILE A 37 -4.64 1.22 10.11
C ILE A 37 -4.33 2.70 9.85
N CYS A 38 -3.05 3.00 9.63
CA CYS A 38 -2.57 4.35 9.33
C CYS A 38 -1.42 4.30 8.35
N ASN A 39 -1.22 5.38 7.60
CA ASN A 39 -0.08 5.53 6.72
C ASN A 39 1.12 6.21 7.42
N ASP A 40 0.86 7.27 8.19
CA ASP A 40 1.88 8.01 8.95
C ASP A 40 1.84 7.73 10.46
N ARG A 41 2.70 6.81 10.88
CA ARG A 41 2.94 6.48 12.29
C ARG A 41 3.55 7.62 13.11
N MET A 42 4.22 8.57 12.46
CA MET A 42 4.93 9.67 13.12
C MET A 42 4.02 10.84 13.47
N SER A 43 2.83 10.91 12.86
CA SER A 43 1.79 11.87 13.20
C SER A 43 1.48 11.87 14.71
N THR A 44 1.27 13.06 15.28
CA THR A 44 1.05 13.21 16.74
C THR A 44 -0.17 12.42 17.23
N LYS A 45 -1.20 12.29 16.39
CA LYS A 45 -2.45 11.58 16.68
C LYS A 45 -2.22 10.07 16.74
N VAL A 46 -1.49 9.51 15.78
CA VAL A 46 -1.18 8.08 15.80
C VAL A 46 -0.16 7.76 16.89
N ARG A 47 0.79 8.64 17.17
CA ARG A 47 1.77 8.42 18.25
C ARG A 47 1.12 8.21 19.61
N SER A 48 0.08 8.97 19.94
CA SER A 48 -0.66 8.79 21.19
C SER A 48 -1.52 7.51 21.18
N LEU A 49 -2.14 7.18 20.04
CA LEU A 49 -2.92 5.96 19.85
C LEU A 49 -2.05 4.71 19.99
N ALA A 50 -0.88 4.69 19.34
CA ALA A 50 0.03 3.57 19.31
C ALA A 50 0.58 3.19 20.70
N ASN A 51 0.63 4.13 21.65
CA ASN A 51 0.97 3.82 23.04
C ASN A 51 -0.07 2.93 23.75
N SER A 52 -1.28 2.80 23.19
CA SER A 52 -2.36 1.96 23.70
C SER A 52 -2.63 0.73 22.82
N CYS A 53 -1.80 0.48 21.80
CA CYS A 53 -1.99 -0.57 20.80
C CYS A 53 -0.74 -1.45 20.67
N TYR A 54 -0.91 -2.64 20.09
CA TYR A 54 0.21 -3.43 19.59
C TYR A 54 0.66 -2.86 18.22
N ASP A 55 1.90 -2.39 18.12
CA ASP A 55 2.44 -1.72 16.92
C ASP A 55 2.96 -2.75 15.90
N ILE A 56 2.24 -2.91 14.79
CA ILE A 56 2.67 -3.73 13.64
C ILE A 56 3.10 -2.81 12.52
N ARG A 57 4.37 -2.93 12.10
CA ARG A 57 4.95 -2.09 11.06
C ARG A 57 5.01 -2.83 9.74
N PHE A 58 4.43 -2.22 8.71
CA PHE A 58 4.53 -2.68 7.34
C PHE A 58 5.65 -1.92 6.63
N THR A 59 6.57 -2.66 6.02
CA THR A 59 7.57 -2.11 5.11
C THR A 59 7.15 -2.38 3.68
N LYS A 60 7.55 -1.51 2.76
CA LYS A 60 7.27 -1.73 1.35
C LYS A 60 8.00 -3.00 0.88
N PRO A 61 7.34 -3.87 0.10
CA PRO A 61 8.00 -5.03 -0.50
C PRO A 61 9.10 -4.57 -1.47
N ASN A 62 10.15 -5.39 -1.60
CA ASN A 62 11.21 -5.13 -2.57
C ASN A 62 10.78 -5.50 -4.00
N GLY A 63 11.56 -5.07 -5.00
CA GLY A 63 11.26 -5.31 -6.42
C GLY A 63 11.04 -6.79 -6.76
N ALA A 64 11.85 -7.69 -6.21
CA ALA A 64 11.74 -9.13 -6.43
C ALA A 64 10.42 -9.71 -5.87
N GLN A 65 10.05 -9.33 -4.63
CA GLN A 65 8.78 -9.74 -4.01
C GLN A 65 7.58 -9.25 -4.80
N CYS A 66 7.63 -7.99 -5.25
CA CYS A 66 6.60 -7.42 -6.11
C CYS A 66 6.51 -8.16 -7.45
N GLY A 67 7.64 -8.33 -8.15
CA GLY A 67 7.70 -9.01 -9.45
C GLY A 67 7.15 -10.42 -9.39
N GLN A 68 7.52 -11.20 -8.37
CA GLN A 68 6.95 -12.54 -8.14
C GLN A 68 5.43 -12.51 -7.94
N ARG A 69 4.91 -11.57 -7.15
CA ARG A 69 3.46 -11.45 -6.91
C ARG A 69 2.72 -11.04 -8.17
N VAL A 70 3.27 -10.12 -8.94
CA VAL A 70 2.67 -9.59 -10.18
C VAL A 70 2.69 -10.65 -11.27
N ALA A 71 3.78 -11.41 -11.41
CA ALA A 71 3.86 -12.54 -12.33
C ALA A 71 2.82 -13.62 -12.01
N ALA A 72 2.58 -13.89 -10.71
CA ALA A 72 1.53 -14.81 -10.29
C ALA A 72 0.12 -14.30 -10.66
N ILE A 73 -0.14 -13.00 -10.52
CA ILE A 73 -1.41 -12.37 -10.95
C ILE A 73 -1.55 -12.45 -12.47
N ALA A 74 -0.54 -12.02 -13.23
CA ALA A 74 -0.56 -12.06 -14.69
C ALA A 74 -0.81 -13.47 -15.23
N LYS A 75 -0.16 -14.49 -14.64
CA LYS A 75 -0.41 -15.90 -14.98
C LYS A 75 -1.87 -16.33 -14.74
N ALA A 76 -2.48 -15.88 -13.64
CA ALA A 76 -3.86 -16.21 -13.31
C ALA A 76 -4.86 -15.55 -14.28
N GLU A 77 -4.53 -14.35 -14.77
CA GLU A 77 -5.34 -13.59 -15.74
C GLU A 77 -5.02 -13.94 -17.21
N GLY A 78 -4.09 -14.85 -17.48
CA GLY A 78 -3.69 -15.22 -18.85
C GLY A 78 -2.85 -14.14 -19.57
N VAL A 79 -2.28 -13.20 -18.83
CA VAL A 79 -1.43 -12.13 -19.37
C VAL A 79 0.03 -12.56 -19.33
N HIS A 80 0.72 -12.43 -20.46
CA HIS A 80 2.16 -12.67 -20.54
C HIS A 80 2.94 -11.42 -20.16
N VAL A 81 3.77 -11.54 -19.12
CA VAL A 81 4.67 -10.47 -18.67
C VAL A 81 6.08 -10.99 -18.43
N ASP A 82 7.06 -10.13 -18.70
CA ASP A 82 8.44 -10.35 -18.28
C ASP A 82 8.57 -10.04 -16.78
N THR A 83 9.00 -11.03 -15.99
CA THR A 83 9.12 -10.91 -14.54
C THR A 83 10.22 -9.92 -14.14
N ASP A 84 11.31 -9.84 -14.91
CA ASP A 84 12.40 -8.90 -14.64
C ASP A 84 11.94 -7.46 -14.93
N ALA A 85 11.18 -7.26 -16.01
CA ALA A 85 10.56 -5.98 -16.32
C ALA A 85 9.58 -5.54 -15.21
N MET A 86 8.78 -6.48 -14.67
CA MET A 86 7.86 -6.19 -13.56
C MET A 86 8.59 -5.89 -12.25
N ALA A 87 9.71 -6.56 -11.97
CA ALA A 87 10.54 -6.26 -10.81
C ALA A 87 11.16 -4.85 -10.92
N MET A 88 11.69 -4.48 -12.10
CA MET A 88 12.20 -3.13 -12.36
C MET A 88 11.11 -2.06 -12.22
N LEU A 89 9.92 -2.30 -12.76
CA LEU A 89 8.77 -1.41 -12.61
C LEU A 89 8.42 -1.24 -11.12
N ALA A 90 8.42 -2.32 -10.36
CA ALA A 90 8.13 -2.27 -8.93
C ALA A 90 9.16 -1.45 -8.13
N GLU A 91 10.44 -1.52 -8.47
CA GLU A 91 11.48 -0.67 -7.86
C GLU A 91 11.24 0.81 -8.16
N GLN A 92 10.90 1.14 -9.41
CA GLN A 92 10.61 2.53 -9.82
C GLN A 92 9.38 3.10 -9.13
N LEU A 93 8.35 2.29 -8.92
CA LEU A 93 7.13 2.65 -8.18
C LEU A 93 7.34 2.58 -6.66
N GLY A 94 8.56 2.29 -6.20
CA GLY A 94 8.93 2.24 -4.80
C GLY A 94 8.16 1.19 -4.02
N GLY A 95 7.81 0.05 -4.64
CA GLY A 95 7.10 -1.06 -3.99
C GLY A 95 5.60 -0.85 -3.76
N ASP A 96 4.97 0.13 -4.42
CA ASP A 96 3.52 0.32 -4.35
C ASP A 96 2.77 -0.72 -5.20
N MET A 97 2.34 -1.81 -4.56
CA MET A 97 1.61 -2.90 -5.20
C MET A 97 0.33 -2.47 -5.92
N ARG A 98 -0.37 -1.43 -5.44
CA ARG A 98 -1.59 -0.95 -6.09
C ARG A 98 -1.23 -0.31 -7.44
N GLN A 99 -0.23 0.55 -7.44
CA GLN A 99 0.25 1.19 -8.68
C GLN A 99 0.80 0.15 -9.66
N ILE A 100 1.54 -0.85 -9.18
CA ILE A 100 2.10 -1.89 -10.04
C ILE A 100 0.98 -2.71 -10.72
N ILE A 101 -0.05 -3.12 -9.97
CA ILE A 101 -1.20 -3.86 -10.52
C ILE A 101 -1.99 -3.01 -11.52
N ASN A 102 -2.21 -1.72 -11.22
CA ASN A 102 -2.88 -0.82 -12.17
C ASN A 102 -2.08 -0.66 -13.48
N ASN A 103 -0.74 -0.65 -13.40
CA ASN A 103 0.10 -0.65 -14.60
C ASN A 103 -0.01 -1.96 -15.38
N LEU A 104 -0.05 -3.11 -14.70
CA LEU A 104 -0.30 -4.40 -15.35
C LEU A 104 -1.65 -4.40 -16.09
N GLU A 105 -2.71 -3.89 -15.47
CA GLU A 105 -4.04 -3.79 -16.07
C GLU A 105 -4.02 -2.90 -17.33
N MET A 106 -3.39 -1.72 -17.27
CA MET A 106 -3.23 -0.84 -18.42
C MET A 106 -2.49 -1.52 -19.59
N LEU A 107 -1.47 -2.33 -19.30
CA LEU A 107 -0.74 -3.09 -20.33
C LEU A 107 -1.60 -4.17 -20.96
N SER A 108 -2.38 -4.89 -20.16
CA SER A 108 -3.31 -5.91 -20.65
C SER A 108 -4.33 -5.30 -21.61
N MET A 109 -4.97 -4.20 -21.21
CA MET A 109 -5.99 -3.52 -22.03
C MET A 109 -5.42 -2.94 -23.33
N ALA A 110 -4.19 -2.43 -23.30
CA ALA A 110 -3.54 -1.89 -24.49
C ALA A 110 -3.18 -3.00 -25.49
N ALA A 111 -2.74 -4.17 -25.00
CA ALA A 111 -2.48 -5.34 -25.82
C ALA A 111 -3.76 -5.85 -26.52
N GLU A 112 -4.90 -5.87 -25.82
CA GLU A 112 -6.20 -6.25 -26.41
C GLU A 112 -6.70 -5.25 -27.46
N SER A 113 -6.42 -3.96 -27.28
CA SER A 113 -6.86 -2.91 -28.20
C SER A 113 -5.92 -2.68 -29.39
N GLY A 114 -4.87 -3.48 -29.55
CA GLY A 114 -3.89 -3.38 -30.64
C GLY A 114 -3.05 -2.09 -30.60
N LYS A 115 -3.05 -1.37 -29.47
CA LYS A 115 -2.23 -0.18 -29.26
C LYS A 115 -0.90 -0.58 -28.65
N ALA A 116 0.20 -0.04 -29.16
CA ALA A 116 1.51 -0.23 -28.52
C ALA A 116 1.46 0.37 -27.10
N ALA A 117 1.50 -0.50 -26.10
CA ALA A 117 1.57 -0.11 -24.71
C ALA A 117 3.04 0.18 -24.35
N THR A 118 3.45 1.44 -24.44
CA THR A 118 4.80 1.83 -24.03
C THR A 118 4.78 2.10 -22.53
N VAL A 119 5.38 1.19 -21.73
CA VAL A 119 5.77 1.54 -20.37
C VAL A 119 6.92 2.55 -20.49
N SER A 120 6.66 3.81 -20.17
CA SER A 120 7.72 4.80 -20.00
C SER A 120 8.49 4.47 -18.71
N ILE A 121 9.46 3.55 -18.83
CA ILE A 121 10.42 3.22 -17.80
C ILE A 121 11.36 4.43 -17.66
N GLY A 122 10.95 5.41 -16.85
CA GLY A 122 11.77 6.58 -16.56
C GLY A 122 13.01 6.16 -15.78
N THR A 123 14.16 6.09 -16.44
CA THR A 123 15.45 5.96 -15.75
C THR A 123 15.67 7.22 -14.92
N ARG A 124 15.28 7.23 -13.64
CA ARG A 124 15.83 8.22 -12.70
C ARG A 124 17.28 7.84 -12.49
N GLY A 125 18.16 8.51 -13.25
CA GLY A 125 19.60 8.45 -13.05
C GLY A 125 19.90 8.73 -11.58
N GLY A 126 20.67 7.82 -10.97
CA GLY A 126 21.34 8.09 -9.71
C GLY A 126 22.31 9.25 -9.93
N GLY A 127 21.88 10.46 -9.55
CA GLY A 127 22.78 11.56 -9.30
C GLY A 127 23.63 11.18 -8.10
N LYS A 128 24.90 10.85 -8.35
CA LYS A 128 25.98 11.08 -7.40
C LYS A 128 26.02 12.58 -7.15
N ASP A 129 25.83 12.98 -5.90
CA ASP A 129 26.70 13.88 -5.11
C ASP A 129 26.08 14.10 -3.72
#